data_AF-A0A0H2X7K0-F1
#
_entry.id   AF-A0A0H2X7K0-F1
#
_cell.length_a   1.000
_cell.length_b   1.000
_cell.length_c   1.000
_cell.angle_alpha   90.00
_cell.angle_beta   90.00
_cell.angle_gamma   90.00
#
_symmetry.space_group_name_H-M   'P 1'
#
loop_
_entity.id
_entity.type
_entity.pdbx_description
1 polymer ?
#
loop_
_entity_poly.entity_id
_entity_poly.type
_entity_poly.pdbx_seq_one_letter_code
_entity_poly.pdbx_strand_id
1 'polypeptide(L)'
;MLRSCLLAALAVAPSVVFAQQPAPTARPAAAPSAIAPTARPAAAPAATAPNAAQQAQLTKQNTEMTQAALRVAQMVDGTQVGPLWDGASSVAKKAVTREQFVGQIGSQRTQLGPVVGRGQGAVTRVKYGPGAQVPEGLYINVSFPTRFAKAPQPVRELVSFRLDEDKTWRLAGYSLRASAK
;
A
#
# COMPACT_ATOMS: atom_id res chain seq x y z
N MET A 1 43.40 -8.29 27.11
CA MET A 1 43.97 -9.39 26.30
C MET A 1 43.65 -9.09 24.82
N LEU A 2 44.66 -9.23 23.96
CA LEU A 2 44.78 -9.14 22.48
C LEU A 2 43.57 -8.67 21.64
N ARG A 3 43.62 -7.59 20.84
CA ARG A 3 44.41 -7.24 19.62
C ARG A 3 43.93 -7.89 18.29
N SER A 4 43.92 -7.02 17.27
CA SER A 4 44.11 -7.22 15.81
C SER A 4 42.86 -7.38 14.93
N CYS A 5 42.57 -6.41 14.04
CA CYS A 5 43.13 -6.15 12.68
C CYS A 5 42.32 -6.91 11.62
N LEU A 6 42.09 -6.51 10.37
CA LEU A 6 42.26 -5.33 9.51
C LEU A 6 41.80 -5.85 8.12
N LEU A 7 41.17 -5.00 7.27
CA LEU A 7 41.13 -5.03 5.79
C LEU A 7 40.90 -6.35 5.00
N ALA A 8 40.05 -6.28 3.97
CA ALA A 8 40.48 -6.39 2.56
C ALA A 8 39.29 -6.45 1.58
N ALA A 9 39.32 -5.56 0.59
CA ALA A 9 38.61 -5.69 -0.67
C ALA A 9 39.50 -6.44 -1.67
N LEU A 10 38.93 -7.32 -2.52
CA LEU A 10 39.18 -7.48 -3.98
C LEU A 10 38.64 -8.83 -4.50
N ALA A 11 38.03 -8.82 -5.69
CA ALA A 11 38.24 -9.74 -6.83
C ALA A 11 37.14 -9.51 -7.89
N VAL A 12 37.40 -8.97 -9.09
CA VAL A 12 37.93 -9.63 -10.33
C VAL A 12 36.82 -10.49 -10.98
N ALA A 13 36.40 -10.37 -12.25
CA ALA A 13 37.17 -10.33 -13.50
C ALA A 13 36.30 -9.91 -14.72
N PRO A 14 36.89 -9.80 -15.94
CA PRO A 14 36.35 -9.10 -17.11
C PRO A 14 35.67 -10.02 -18.14
N SER A 15 34.98 -9.44 -19.12
CA SER A 15 34.76 -10.08 -20.43
C SER A 15 34.81 -9.02 -21.52
N VAL A 16 35.65 -9.28 -22.51
CA VAL A 16 35.97 -8.41 -23.65
C VAL A 16 35.29 -8.98 -24.90
N VAL A 17 35.11 -8.11 -25.89
CA VAL A 17 34.93 -8.40 -27.34
C VAL A 17 33.50 -8.69 -27.79
N PHE A 18 32.92 -7.72 -28.49
CA PHE A 18 32.51 -7.99 -29.87
C PHE A 18 32.93 -6.85 -30.80
N ALA A 19 33.51 -7.26 -31.91
CA ALA A 19 34.16 -6.44 -32.91
C ALA A 19 33.17 -5.68 -33.81
N GLN A 20 33.71 -4.64 -34.43
CA GLN A 20 33.17 -3.77 -35.46
C GLN A 20 32.57 -4.53 -36.67
N GLN A 21 31.57 -3.93 -37.33
CA GLN A 21 31.49 -3.95 -38.79
C GLN A 21 31.02 -2.59 -39.35
N PRO A 22 31.45 -2.23 -40.58
CA PRO A 22 31.53 -0.87 -41.10
C PRO A 22 30.32 -0.47 -41.96
N ALA A 23 30.09 0.85 -42.06
CA ALA A 23 29.10 1.44 -42.96
C ALA A 23 29.65 1.59 -44.39
N PRO A 24 28.94 1.13 -45.43
CA PRO A 24 29.23 1.52 -46.80
C PRO A 24 28.47 2.80 -47.19
N THR A 25 29.23 3.81 -47.58
CA THR A 25 28.79 4.99 -48.36
C THR A 25 28.46 4.60 -49.80
N ALA A 26 27.27 4.97 -50.29
CA ALA A 26 27.06 5.32 -51.71
C ALA A 26 25.73 6.06 -51.92
N ARG A 27 25.82 7.22 -52.56
CA ARG A 27 24.77 8.04 -53.23
C ARG A 27 25.38 8.30 -54.63
N PRO A 28 24.67 8.25 -55.79
CA PRO A 28 23.66 9.26 -56.10
C PRO A 28 22.49 8.95 -57.06
N ALA A 29 21.47 9.81 -56.90
CA ALA A 29 20.59 10.49 -57.88
C ALA A 29 19.77 9.68 -58.92
N ALA A 30 18.43 9.79 -58.82
CA ALA A 30 17.54 10.46 -59.80
C ALA A 30 16.05 10.27 -59.42
N ALA A 31 15.29 11.36 -59.38
CA ALA A 31 13.82 11.40 -59.40
C ALA A 31 13.34 11.52 -60.88
N PRO A 32 12.03 11.43 -61.27
CA PRO A 32 10.83 11.61 -60.44
C PRO A 32 9.59 10.72 -60.76
N SER A 33 8.54 10.96 -59.98
CA SER A 33 7.09 10.80 -60.28
C SER A 33 6.45 9.41 -60.28
N ALA A 34 5.69 9.12 -59.22
CA ALA A 34 4.23 8.87 -59.31
C ALA A 34 3.63 8.81 -57.90
N ILE A 35 2.51 9.50 -57.71
CA ILE A 35 1.81 9.68 -56.43
C ILE A 35 0.73 8.58 -56.29
N ALA A 36 0.59 8.09 -55.04
CA ALA A 36 -0.53 7.32 -54.46
C ALA A 36 -0.51 5.78 -54.60
N PRO A 37 -1.02 5.02 -53.59
CA PRO A 37 -1.81 5.46 -52.44
C PRO A 37 -1.10 5.34 -51.08
N THR A 38 -1.52 6.21 -50.18
CA THR A 38 -1.22 6.20 -48.74
C THR A 38 -1.71 4.90 -48.09
N ALA A 39 -0.86 3.89 -48.06
CA ALA A 39 -0.94 2.83 -47.06
C ALA A 39 -0.53 3.45 -45.72
N ARG A 40 -1.51 4.06 -45.04
CA ARG A 40 -1.42 4.40 -43.62
C ARG A 40 -1.03 3.09 -42.92
N PRO A 41 0.14 2.96 -42.27
CA PRO A 41 0.34 1.82 -41.40
C PRO A 41 -0.75 1.94 -40.34
N ALA A 42 -1.70 1.00 -40.37
CA ALA A 42 -2.65 0.82 -39.30
C ALA A 42 -1.81 0.72 -38.03
N ALA A 43 -1.80 1.78 -37.23
CA ALA A 43 -1.32 1.73 -35.88
C ALA A 43 -2.18 0.66 -35.20
N ALA A 44 -1.63 -0.53 -35.05
CA ALA A 44 -2.24 -1.60 -34.28
C ALA A 44 -2.53 -1.01 -32.89
N PRO A 45 -3.80 -0.88 -32.47
CA PRO A 45 -4.08 -0.44 -31.12
C PRO A 45 -3.75 -1.59 -30.16
N ALA A 46 -2.91 -1.27 -29.18
CA ALA A 46 -2.97 -1.79 -27.82
C ALA A 46 -2.76 -3.31 -27.61
N ALA A 47 -1.51 -3.69 -27.30
CA ALA A 47 -1.22 -4.93 -26.56
C ALA A 47 -0.53 -4.68 -25.19
N THR A 48 -0.55 -3.46 -24.66
CA THR A 48 -0.03 -3.10 -23.31
C THR A 48 -1.11 -2.64 -22.32
N ALA A 49 -2.39 -2.62 -22.73
CA ALA A 49 -3.48 -1.98 -22.00
C ALA A 49 -4.02 -2.68 -20.72
N PRO A 50 -3.99 -4.02 -20.53
CA PRO A 50 -4.64 -4.64 -19.38
C PRO A 50 -4.04 -4.23 -18.03
N ASN A 51 -2.71 -4.15 -17.97
CA ASN A 51 -1.98 -3.93 -16.72
C ASN A 51 -2.09 -2.49 -16.23
N ALA A 52 -2.08 -1.50 -17.14
CA ALA A 52 -2.16 -0.08 -16.77
C ALA A 52 -3.53 0.30 -16.17
N ALA A 53 -4.62 -0.18 -16.75
CA ALA A 53 -5.97 0.07 -16.24
C ALA A 53 -6.20 -0.59 -14.86
N GLN A 54 -5.69 -1.81 -14.68
CA GLN A 54 -5.73 -2.53 -13.40
C GLN A 54 -4.90 -1.79 -12.33
N GLN A 55 -3.69 -1.35 -12.67
CA GLN A 55 -2.81 -0.59 -11.77
C GLN A 55 -3.45 0.74 -11.35
N ALA A 56 -4.12 1.44 -12.28
CA ALA A 56 -4.84 2.67 -12.00
C ALA A 56 -6.00 2.44 -11.02
N GLN A 57 -6.78 1.37 -11.21
CA GLN A 57 -7.87 1.01 -10.31
C GLN A 57 -7.38 0.64 -8.90
N LEU A 58 -6.27 -0.10 -8.81
CA LEU A 58 -5.66 -0.44 -7.51
C LEU A 58 -5.15 0.81 -6.79
N THR A 59 -4.51 1.72 -7.52
CA THR A 59 -4.04 3.00 -6.97
C THR A 59 -5.20 3.84 -6.47
N LYS A 60 -6.28 3.94 -7.25
CA LYS A 60 -7.50 4.62 -6.84
C LYS A 60 -8.07 4.04 -5.55
N GLN A 61 -8.22 2.72 -5.47
CA GLN A 61 -8.72 2.06 -4.26
C GLN A 61 -7.77 2.28 -3.07
N ASN A 62 -6.45 2.25 -3.26
CA ASN A 62 -5.49 2.55 -2.19
C ASN A 62 -5.70 3.95 -1.62
N THR A 63 -5.89 4.94 -2.49
CA THR A 63 -6.17 6.32 -2.09
C THR A 63 -7.48 6.40 -1.30
N GLU A 64 -8.56 5.83 -1.82
CA GLU A 64 -9.89 5.81 -1.17
C GLU A 64 -9.82 5.15 0.22
N MET A 65 -9.16 4.00 0.33
CA MET A 65 -9.03 3.27 1.59
C MET A 65 -8.13 4.01 2.59
N THR A 66 -7.07 4.68 2.11
CA THR A 66 -6.21 5.51 2.96
C THR A 66 -6.98 6.71 3.50
N GLN A 67 -7.80 7.37 2.67
CA GLN A 67 -8.65 8.48 3.10
C GLN A 67 -9.75 8.02 4.08
N ALA A 68 -10.35 6.86 3.85
CA ALA A 68 -11.30 6.27 4.80
C ALA A 68 -10.63 5.97 6.15
N ALA A 69 -9.43 5.38 6.14
CA ALA A 69 -8.66 5.10 7.33
C ALA A 69 -8.27 6.37 8.09
N LEU A 70 -7.90 7.43 7.37
CA LEU A 70 -7.59 8.73 7.98
C LEU A 70 -8.80 9.33 8.68
N ARG A 71 -9.99 9.27 8.07
CA ARG A 71 -11.25 9.71 8.70
C ARG A 71 -11.56 8.92 9.97
N VAL A 72 -11.39 7.59 9.93
CA VAL A 72 -11.53 6.76 11.13
C VAL A 72 -10.56 7.21 12.22
N ALA A 73 -9.28 7.38 11.87
CA ALA A 73 -8.25 7.79 12.82
C ALA A 73 -8.55 9.17 13.44
N GLN A 74 -9.02 10.14 12.64
CA GLN A 74 -9.44 11.46 13.11
C GLN A 74 -10.65 11.41 14.05
N MET A 75 -11.64 10.56 13.75
CA MET A 75 -12.77 10.34 14.66
C MET A 75 -12.31 9.73 15.99
N VAL A 76 -11.35 8.80 15.97
CA VAL A 76 -10.74 8.27 17.21
C VAL A 76 -9.98 9.36 17.95
N ASP A 77 -9.24 10.23 17.25
CA ASP A 77 -8.56 11.39 17.85
C ASP A 77 -9.56 12.32 18.55
N GLY A 78 -10.74 12.51 17.96
CA GLY A 78 -11.87 13.26 18.53
C GLY A 78 -12.73 12.49 19.54
N THR A 79 -12.29 11.31 20.01
CA THR A 79 -13.03 10.46 20.96
C THR A 79 -14.40 9.96 20.44
N GLN A 80 -14.64 10.01 19.13
CA GLN A 80 -15.89 9.58 18.48
C GLN A 80 -15.87 8.08 18.13
N VAL A 81 -15.46 7.23 19.07
CA VAL A 81 -15.28 5.79 18.84
C VAL A 81 -16.61 5.03 18.79
N GLY A 82 -17.61 5.46 19.57
CA GLY A 82 -18.95 4.87 19.57
C GLY A 82 -19.62 4.94 18.19
N PRO A 83 -19.79 6.14 17.59
CA PRO A 83 -20.36 6.29 16.25
C PRO A 83 -19.59 5.53 15.17
N LEU A 84 -18.26 5.43 15.28
CA LEU A 84 -17.46 4.58 14.38
C LEU A 84 -17.89 3.12 14.44
N TRP A 85 -18.11 2.60 15.65
CA TRP A 85 -18.57 1.23 15.85
C TRP A 85 -19.99 1.02 15.31
N ASP A 86 -20.86 2.03 15.40
CA ASP A 86 -22.23 1.92 14.92
C ASP A 86 -22.30 1.69 13.40
N GLY A 87 -21.29 2.14 12.64
CA GLY A 87 -21.10 1.85 11.21
C GLY A 87 -20.19 0.65 10.87
N ALA A 88 -19.72 -0.11 11.87
CA ALA A 88 -18.80 -1.23 11.67
C ALA A 88 -19.45 -2.44 10.98
N SER A 89 -18.62 -3.31 10.43
CA SER A 89 -19.01 -4.58 9.79
C SER A 89 -19.92 -5.40 10.70
N SER A 90 -20.99 -5.96 10.12
CA SER A 90 -21.91 -6.84 10.85
C SER A 90 -21.19 -8.07 11.41
N VAL A 91 -20.17 -8.56 10.71
CA VAL A 91 -19.35 -9.70 11.14
C VAL A 91 -18.40 -9.31 12.27
N ALA A 92 -17.81 -8.11 12.24
CA ALA A 92 -17.02 -7.61 13.35
C ALA A 92 -17.86 -7.45 14.63
N LYS A 93 -19.10 -6.95 14.50
CA LYS A 93 -20.05 -6.81 15.61
C LYS A 93 -20.49 -8.11 16.27
N LYS A 94 -20.36 -9.24 15.57
CA LYS A 94 -20.58 -10.58 16.15
C LYS A 94 -19.38 -11.10 16.93
N ALA A 95 -18.18 -10.61 16.61
CA ALA A 95 -16.93 -11.08 17.20
C ALA A 95 -16.50 -10.28 18.44
N VAL A 96 -16.83 -8.99 18.50
CA VAL A 96 -16.44 -8.07 19.58
C VAL A 96 -17.64 -7.22 19.98
N THR A 97 -17.80 -6.92 21.26
CA THR A 97 -18.86 -6.01 21.75
C THR A 97 -18.49 -4.54 21.56
N ARG A 98 -19.49 -3.65 21.53
CA ARG A 98 -19.27 -2.20 21.43
C ARG A 98 -18.41 -1.69 22.59
N GLU A 99 -18.71 -2.16 23.79
CA GLU A 99 -18.06 -1.77 25.04
C GLU A 99 -16.58 -2.19 25.02
N GLN A 100 -16.28 -3.41 24.56
CA GLN A 100 -14.90 -3.87 24.40
C GLN A 100 -14.14 -3.02 23.37
N PHE A 101 -14.74 -2.74 22.21
CA PHE A 101 -14.11 -1.96 21.16
C PHE A 101 -13.80 -0.52 21.63
N VAL A 102 -14.79 0.17 22.19
CA VAL A 102 -14.65 1.54 22.69
C VAL A 102 -13.68 1.59 23.89
N GLY A 103 -13.85 0.68 24.85
CA GLY A 103 -13.04 0.63 26.06
C GLY A 103 -11.57 0.35 25.78
N GLN A 104 -11.27 -0.60 24.89
CA GLN A 104 -9.89 -0.90 24.51
C GLN A 104 -9.19 0.30 23.88
N ILE A 105 -9.85 0.97 22.92
CA ILE A 105 -9.29 2.13 22.24
C ILE A 105 -9.10 3.29 23.23
N GLY A 106 -10.10 3.54 24.08
CA GLY A 106 -10.02 4.57 25.12
C GLY A 106 -8.84 4.34 26.07
N SER A 107 -8.67 3.12 26.58
CA SER A 107 -7.55 2.77 27.46
C SER A 107 -6.19 3.02 26.78
N GLN A 108 -6.02 2.56 25.55
CA GLN A 108 -4.77 2.77 24.80
C GLN A 108 -4.49 4.25 24.56
N ARG A 109 -5.51 5.03 24.20
CA ARG A 109 -5.38 6.48 23.97
C ARG A 109 -5.04 7.23 25.26
N THR A 110 -5.60 6.86 26.41
CA THR A 110 -5.24 7.46 27.70
C THR A 110 -3.78 7.20 28.07
N GLN A 111 -3.28 5.99 27.80
CA GLN A 111 -1.90 5.61 28.04
C GLN A 111 -0.92 6.33 27.11
N LEU A 112 -1.24 6.42 25.82
CA LEU A 112 -0.37 7.01 24.80
C LEU A 112 -0.41 8.55 24.78
N GLY A 113 -1.50 9.15 25.24
CA GLY A 113 -1.72 10.60 25.18
C GLY A 113 -2.20 11.07 23.80
N PRO A 114 -2.27 12.40 23.58
CA PRO A 114 -2.71 12.96 22.30
C PRO A 114 -1.74 12.62 21.15
N VAL A 115 -2.27 12.61 19.93
CA VAL A 115 -1.47 12.47 18.70
C VAL A 115 -0.68 13.75 18.46
N VAL A 116 0.62 13.61 18.22
CA VAL A 116 1.53 14.70 17.85
C VAL A 116 1.73 14.75 16.34
N GLY A 117 1.64 13.59 15.67
CA GLY A 117 1.69 13.53 14.22
C GLY A 117 1.42 12.12 13.69
N ARG A 118 0.94 12.06 12.46
CA ARG A 118 0.62 10.80 11.75
C ARG A 118 1.35 10.81 10.41
N GLY A 119 2.12 9.76 10.14
CA GLY A 119 2.81 9.61 8.86
C GLY A 119 1.92 9.08 7.76
N GLN A 120 2.53 8.76 6.61
CA GLN A 120 1.81 8.24 5.45
C GLN A 120 1.18 6.87 5.72
N GLY A 121 -0.01 6.65 5.18
CA GLY A 121 -0.72 5.38 5.27
C GLY A 121 -0.16 4.34 4.31
N ALA A 122 0.07 3.13 4.80
CA ALA A 122 0.44 1.97 3.99
C ALA A 122 -0.74 0.99 3.90
N VAL A 123 -1.18 0.69 2.68
CA VAL A 123 -2.30 -0.21 2.42
C VAL A 123 -1.80 -1.64 2.21
N THR A 124 -2.37 -2.60 2.95
CA THR A 124 -2.15 -4.04 2.73
C THR A 124 -3.48 -4.75 2.53
N ARG A 125 -3.45 -5.83 1.75
CA ARG A 125 -4.62 -6.68 1.46
C ARG A 125 -4.35 -8.08 1.95
N VAL A 126 -5.31 -8.67 2.66
CA VAL A 126 -5.19 -10.03 3.20
C VAL A 126 -6.52 -10.75 3.03
N LYS A 127 -6.47 -12.03 2.65
CA LYS A 127 -7.62 -12.93 2.69
C LYS A 127 -7.42 -13.89 3.86
N TYR A 128 -8.36 -13.89 4.80
CA TYR A 128 -8.40 -14.88 5.87
C TYR A 128 -9.37 -16.00 5.50
N GLY A 129 -8.95 -17.24 5.75
CA GLY A 129 -9.77 -18.44 5.57
C GLY A 129 -10.35 -18.95 6.90
N PRO A 130 -11.09 -20.07 6.87
CA PRO A 130 -11.62 -20.71 8.06
C PRO A 130 -10.53 -21.04 9.09
N GLY A 131 -10.86 -20.89 10.38
CA GLY A 131 -9.95 -21.19 11.49
C GLY A 131 -8.91 -20.10 11.79
N ALA A 132 -8.90 -18.98 11.06
CA ALA A 132 -8.10 -17.82 11.43
C ALA A 132 -8.59 -17.17 12.73
N GLN A 133 -7.71 -16.41 13.39
CA GLN A 133 -8.05 -15.66 14.61
C GLN A 133 -9.05 -14.52 14.37
N VAL A 134 -9.23 -14.13 13.12
CA VAL A 134 -10.22 -13.14 12.68
C VAL A 134 -11.23 -13.81 11.76
N PRO A 135 -12.46 -13.28 11.65
CA PRO A 135 -13.47 -13.84 10.77
C PRO A 135 -13.00 -14.00 9.32
N GLU A 136 -13.57 -14.99 8.62
CA GLU A 136 -13.28 -15.21 7.21
C GLU A 136 -13.67 -13.97 6.38
N GLY A 137 -12.81 -13.64 5.41
CA GLY A 137 -13.11 -12.61 4.43
C GLY A 137 -11.91 -11.96 3.79
N LEU A 138 -12.20 -10.97 2.95
CA LEU A 138 -11.23 -10.08 2.37
C LEU A 138 -11.07 -8.85 3.25
N TYR A 139 -9.83 -8.51 3.54
CA TYR A 139 -9.47 -7.39 4.40
C TYR A 139 -8.55 -6.43 3.68
N ILE A 140 -8.80 -5.14 3.87
CA ILE A 140 -7.85 -4.08 3.57
C ILE A 140 -7.45 -3.46 4.91
N ASN A 141 -6.15 -3.44 5.18
CA ASN A 141 -5.61 -2.76 6.34
C ASN A 141 -4.85 -1.53 5.88
N VAL A 142 -4.99 -0.45 6.63
CA VAL A 142 -4.20 0.76 6.44
C VAL A 142 -3.46 1.02 7.74
N SER A 143 -2.13 1.02 7.69
CA SER A 143 -1.30 1.34 8.84
C SER A 143 -0.64 2.70 8.71
N PHE A 144 -0.69 3.48 9.78
CA PHE A 144 0.03 4.73 9.93
C PHE A 144 1.11 4.59 11.00
N PRO A 145 2.32 5.13 10.78
CA PRO A 145 3.25 5.39 11.88
C PRO A 145 2.80 6.65 12.61
N THR A 146 2.31 6.51 13.84
CA THR A 146 1.69 7.59 14.61
C THR A 146 2.51 7.91 15.85
N ARG A 147 2.87 9.18 16.01
CA ARG A 147 3.57 9.69 17.20
C ARG A 147 2.54 10.19 18.20
N PHE A 148 2.68 9.72 19.43
CA PHE A 148 1.85 10.12 20.56
C PHE A 148 2.71 10.82 21.61
N ALA A 149 2.12 11.75 22.37
CA ALA A 149 2.86 12.59 23.31
C ALA A 149 3.57 11.81 24.44
N LYS A 150 3.03 10.65 24.84
CA LYS A 150 3.60 9.80 25.90
C LYS A 150 4.32 8.56 25.36
N ALA A 151 4.48 8.43 24.04
CA ALA A 151 5.15 7.29 23.42
C ALA A 151 6.57 7.68 22.96
N PRO A 152 7.62 6.94 23.36
CA PRO A 152 9.01 7.27 22.98
C PRO A 152 9.31 7.01 21.50
N GLN A 153 8.54 6.12 20.86
CA GLN A 153 8.70 5.75 19.46
C GLN A 153 7.34 5.82 18.74
N PRO A 154 7.32 5.99 17.41
CA PRO A 154 6.10 5.86 16.63
C PRO A 154 5.42 4.51 16.89
N VAL A 155 4.12 4.57 17.13
CA VAL A 155 3.22 3.43 17.31
C VAL A 155 2.58 3.11 15.97
N ARG A 156 2.45 1.82 15.66
CA ARG A 156 1.71 1.39 14.48
C ARG A 156 0.21 1.51 14.78
N GLU A 157 -0.45 2.45 14.13
CA GLU A 157 -1.89 2.64 14.15
C GLU A 157 -2.50 1.92 12.94
N LEU A 158 -3.24 0.84 13.19
CA LEU A 158 -3.80 -0.02 12.15
C LEU A 158 -5.32 0.13 12.12
N VAL A 159 -5.85 0.52 10.96
CA VAL A 159 -7.28 0.50 10.65
C VAL A 159 -7.57 -0.67 9.71
N SER A 160 -8.48 -1.55 10.10
CA SER A 160 -8.84 -2.74 9.33
C SER A 160 -10.25 -2.61 8.79
N PHE A 161 -10.41 -2.85 7.49
CA PHE A 161 -11.69 -2.91 6.80
C PHE A 161 -11.92 -4.32 6.29
N ARG A 162 -13.15 -4.81 6.42
CA ARG A 162 -13.60 -6.07 5.84
C ARG A 162 -14.56 -5.76 4.69
N LEU A 163 -14.47 -6.53 3.61
CA LEU A 163 -15.50 -6.56 2.59
C LEU A 163 -16.66 -7.42 3.11
N ASP A 164 -17.76 -6.77 3.43
CA ASP A 164 -18.98 -7.48 3.84
C ASP A 164 -19.66 -8.16 2.65
N GLU A 165 -20.63 -9.01 2.98
CA GLU A 165 -21.36 -9.85 2.03
C GLU A 165 -22.07 -9.02 0.95
N ASP A 166 -22.49 -7.80 1.30
CA ASP A 166 -23.10 -6.81 0.41
C ASP A 166 -22.08 -6.01 -0.44
N LYS A 167 -20.83 -6.45 -0.48
CA LYS A 167 -19.72 -5.83 -1.23
C LYS A 167 -19.34 -4.43 -0.76
N THR A 168 -19.67 -4.07 0.49
CA THR A 168 -19.25 -2.81 1.09
C THR A 168 -18.04 -3.02 2.01
N TRP A 169 -17.00 -2.17 1.86
CA TRP A 169 -15.89 -2.13 2.81
C TRP A 169 -16.33 -1.41 4.09
N ARG A 170 -16.36 -2.12 5.21
CA ARG A 170 -16.73 -1.56 6.52
C ARG A 170 -15.61 -1.73 7.53
N LEU A 171 -15.57 -0.84 8.51
CA LEU A 171 -14.64 -0.93 9.63
C LEU A 171 -14.81 -2.28 10.32
N ALA A 172 -13.72 -3.04 10.42
CA ALA A 172 -13.68 -4.33 11.08
C ALA A 172 -12.83 -4.31 12.35
N GLY A 173 -11.92 -3.33 12.47
CA GLY A 173 -11.09 -3.21 13.65
C GLY A 173 -10.20 -1.97 13.62
N TYR A 174 -9.70 -1.63 14.79
CA TYR A 174 -8.72 -0.58 14.99
C TYR A 174 -7.75 -1.05 16.10
N SER A 175 -6.45 -0.87 15.90
CA SER A 175 -5.47 -1.23 16.93
C SER A 175 -4.27 -0.30 16.95
N LEU A 176 -3.76 -0.06 18.17
CA LEU A 176 -2.47 0.57 18.41
C LEU A 176 -1.49 -0.52 18.89
N ARG A 177 -0.37 -0.65 18.19
CA ARG A 177 0.71 -1.59 18.52
C ARG A 177 2.02 -0.84 18.62
N ALA A 178 2.62 -0.81 19.81
CA ALA A 178 3.96 -0.30 19.96
C ALA A 178 4.92 -1.15 19.12
N SER A 179 5.86 -0.48 18.45
CA SER A 179 6.97 -1.16 17.81
C SER A 179 7.77 -1.88 18.90
N ALA A 180 8.04 -3.17 18.72
CA ALA A 180 8.85 -3.93 19.67
C ALA A 180 10.24 -3.26 19.80
N LYS A 181 10.77 -3.24 21.03
CA LYS A 181 12.08 -2.67 21.35
C LYS A 181 13.18 -3.64 20.98
#